data_AF-A0A314Y440-F1
#
_entry.id   AF-A0A314Y440-F1
#
_cell.length_a   1.000
_cell.length_b   1.000
_cell.length_c   1.000
_cell.angle_alpha   90.00
_cell.angle_beta   90.00
_cell.angle_gamma   90.00
#
_symmetry.space_group_name_H-M   'P 1'
#
loop_
_entity.id
_entity.type
_entity.pdbx_description
1 polymer ?
#
loop_
_entity_poly.entity_id
_entity_poly.type
_entity_poly.pdbx_seq_one_letter_code
_entity_poly.pdbx_strand_id
1 'polypeptide(L)'
;MATPKPQRSQEELEDIVLRKIFLVSLTDSSESDSRIVYLEMTAAEILSEGKEMRLTRDLMESILVDRLSGDFASAEPPFQYLIGCYKRAYDEGKKIAAMKDKNLRSELESVVRQAKKLSVSYCRIHLGNPDSFSNPNKSNASPLLPLIFSEGGGSVDGFGGSGSGGGIQCPPGFLDEFFTDPDFDSLDPI
;
A
#
# COMPACT_ATOMS: atom_id res chain seq x y z
N MET A 1 -10.09 37.84 -14.99
CA MET A 1 -8.73 37.28 -15.19
C MET A 1 -8.77 35.84 -14.72
N ALA A 2 -8.48 34.87 -15.60
CA ALA A 2 -8.39 33.47 -15.21
C ALA A 2 -6.95 33.20 -14.76
N THR A 3 -6.75 33.01 -13.46
CA THR A 3 -5.46 32.57 -12.91
C THR A 3 -5.16 31.17 -13.47
N PRO A 4 -3.99 30.94 -14.09
CA PRO A 4 -3.63 29.59 -14.52
C PRO A 4 -3.61 28.68 -13.29
N LYS A 5 -4.28 27.52 -13.38
CA LYS A 5 -4.20 26.48 -12.34
C LYS A 5 -2.72 26.20 -12.06
N PRO A 6 -2.27 26.21 -10.80
CA PRO A 6 -0.89 25.88 -10.49
C PRO A 6 -0.61 24.47 -11.02
N GLN A 7 0.38 24.35 -11.91
CA GLN A 7 0.94 23.05 -12.26
C GLN A 7 1.55 22.49 -10.98
N ARG A 8 0.98 21.39 -10.48
CA ARG A 8 1.53 20.70 -9.31
C ARG A 8 2.96 20.26 -9.62
N SER A 9 3.86 20.41 -8.66
CA SER A 9 5.24 19.92 -8.81
C SER A 9 5.29 18.40 -8.84
N GLN A 10 6.40 17.83 -9.30
CA GLN A 10 6.61 16.38 -9.30
C GLN A 10 6.48 15.80 -7.88
N GLU A 11 7.12 16.44 -6.91
CA GLU A 11 7.11 16.04 -5.49
C GLU A 11 5.69 16.08 -4.90
N GLU A 12 4.89 17.08 -5.28
CA GLU A 12 3.48 17.16 -4.86
C GLU A 12 2.63 16.03 -5.46
N LEU A 13 2.90 15.64 -6.70
CA LEU A 13 2.18 14.53 -7.33
C LEU A 13 2.59 13.19 -6.73
N GLU A 14 3.87 13.02 -6.44
CA GLU A 14 4.40 11.86 -5.73
C GLU A 14 3.74 11.71 -4.35
N ASP A 15 3.74 12.76 -3.54
CA ASP A 15 3.06 12.78 -2.23
C ASP A 15 1.58 12.37 -2.36
N ILE A 16 0.86 12.95 -3.31
CA ILE A 16 -0.55 12.62 -3.56
C ILE A 16 -0.74 11.15 -3.94
N VAL A 17 0.14 10.59 -4.78
CA VAL A 17 0.07 9.20 -5.21
C VAL A 17 0.35 8.27 -4.03
N LEU A 18 1.37 8.57 -3.22
CA LEU A 18 1.74 7.78 -2.05
C LEU A 18 0.64 7.77 -0.99
N ARG A 19 0.06 8.94 -0.66
CA ARG A 19 -1.06 9.04 0.28
C ARG A 19 -2.24 8.19 -0.15
N LYS A 20 -2.54 8.14 -1.45
CA LYS A 20 -3.62 7.30 -1.98
C LYS A 20 -3.28 5.82 -1.93
N ILE A 21 -2.08 5.44 -2.36
CA ILE A 21 -1.64 4.03 -2.39
C ILE A 21 -1.60 3.44 -0.99
N PHE A 22 -1.13 4.21 0.00
CA PHE A 22 -1.01 3.75 1.37
C PHE A 22 -2.20 4.14 2.25
N LEU A 23 -3.14 5.01 1.83
CA LEU A 23 -4.24 5.52 2.68
C LEU A 23 -3.67 6.05 4.00
N VAL A 24 -2.73 6.98 3.88
CA VAL A 24 -2.05 7.60 5.02
C VAL A 24 -2.01 9.12 4.87
N SER A 25 -1.84 9.80 6.00
CA SER A 25 -1.67 11.24 6.09
C SER A 25 -0.50 11.58 7.01
N LEU A 26 0.16 12.70 6.73
CA LEU A 26 1.18 13.31 7.60
C LEU A 26 0.60 14.43 8.49
N THR A 27 -0.70 14.67 8.39
CA THR A 27 -1.39 15.66 9.22
C THR A 27 -2.61 15.01 9.86
N ASP A 28 -2.85 15.35 11.12
CA ASP A 28 -4.08 15.04 11.83
C ASP A 28 -5.20 15.96 11.30
N SER A 29 -5.66 15.64 10.10
CA SER A 29 -6.81 16.26 9.48
C SER A 29 -7.94 15.24 9.49
N SER A 30 -9.14 15.67 9.89
CA SER A 30 -10.37 14.87 9.83
C SER A 30 -10.74 14.58 8.37
N GLU A 31 -9.96 13.71 7.73
CA GLU A 31 -10.25 13.14 6.43
C GLU A 31 -11.58 12.41 6.54
N SER A 32 -12.47 12.65 5.58
CA SER A 32 -13.79 12.02 5.55
C SER A 32 -13.73 10.50 5.36
N ASP A 33 -12.56 9.95 4.97
CA ASP A 33 -12.32 8.52 4.87
C ASP A 33 -11.65 8.00 6.16
N SER A 34 -12.41 7.29 6.98
CA SER A 34 -11.95 6.72 8.26
C SER A 34 -10.85 5.67 8.13
N ARG A 35 -10.54 5.23 6.90
CA ARG A 35 -9.45 4.28 6.63
C ARG A 35 -8.09 4.97 6.53
N ILE A 36 -8.06 6.28 6.31
CA ILE A 36 -6.83 7.05 6.22
C ILE A 36 -6.25 7.20 7.62
N VAL A 37 -4.99 6.78 7.77
CA VAL A 37 -4.31 6.81 9.06
C VAL A 37 -3.26 7.92 9.09
N TYR A 38 -3.28 8.71 10.16
CA TYR A 38 -2.22 9.66 10.45
C TYR A 38 -0.98 8.93 10.95
N LEU A 39 0.14 9.13 10.27
CA LEU A 39 1.44 8.55 10.60
C LEU A 39 2.23 9.52 11.47
N GLU A 40 1.97 9.48 12.78
CA GLU A 40 2.60 10.38 13.75
C GLU A 40 4.12 10.21 13.79
N MET A 41 4.62 8.97 13.75
CA MET A 41 6.05 8.69 13.87
C MET A 41 6.81 9.13 12.60
N THR A 42 6.27 8.80 11.43
CA THR A 42 6.80 9.28 10.14
C THR A 42 6.75 10.81 10.05
N ALA A 43 5.66 11.45 10.50
CA ALA A 43 5.56 12.90 10.54
C ALA A 43 6.61 13.54 11.45
N ALA A 44 6.84 12.98 12.64
CA ALA A 44 7.85 13.45 13.57
C ALA A 44 9.28 13.32 13.01
N GLU A 45 9.57 12.24 12.29
CA GLU A 45 10.85 12.02 11.59
C GLU A 45 11.13 13.12 10.56
N ILE A 46 10.17 13.36 9.66
CA ILE A 46 10.28 14.40 8.61
C ILE A 46 10.52 15.78 9.23
N LEU A 47 9.78 16.12 10.30
CA LEU A 47 9.91 17.39 11.01
C LEU A 47 11.28 17.51 11.69
N SER A 48 11.79 16.43 12.29
CA SER A 48 13.11 16.41 12.93
C SER A 48 14.24 16.63 11.93
N GLU A 49 14.08 16.17 10.69
CA GLU A 49 15.07 16.36 9.62
C GLU A 49 14.95 17.74 8.93
N GLY A 50 13.93 18.54 9.28
CA GLY A 50 13.66 19.83 8.65
C GLY A 50 13.22 19.72 7.19
N LYS A 51 12.71 18.56 6.78
CA LYS A 51 12.18 18.30 5.44
C LYS A 51 10.76 18.87 5.29
N GLU A 52 10.32 19.06 4.05
CA GLU A 52 8.93 19.41 3.78
C GLU A 52 7.99 18.25 4.16
N MET A 53 6.82 18.56 4.71
CA MET A 53 5.79 17.58 5.14
C MET A 53 5.09 16.89 3.97
N ARG A 54 5.86 16.07 3.25
CA ARG A 54 5.48 15.37 2.03
C ARG A 54 6.02 13.95 2.07
N LEU A 55 5.21 13.00 1.60
CA LEU A 55 5.67 11.64 1.38
C LEU A 55 6.52 11.60 0.11
N THR A 56 7.63 10.91 0.22
CA THR A 56 8.56 10.66 -0.87
C THR A 56 8.89 9.18 -0.95
N ARG A 57 9.47 8.77 -2.06
CA ARG A 57 9.80 7.38 -2.39
C ARG A 57 10.71 6.72 -1.35
N ASP A 58 11.65 7.47 -0.76
CA ASP A 58 12.54 6.99 0.30
C ASP A 58 11.81 6.66 1.61
N LEU A 59 10.65 7.26 1.85
CA LEU A 59 9.87 7.04 3.06
C LEU A 59 8.89 5.85 2.95
N MET A 60 8.78 5.19 1.79
CA MET A 60 7.80 4.11 1.58
C MET A 60 7.91 2.97 2.62
N GLU A 61 9.14 2.63 2.99
CA GLU A 61 9.36 1.59 3.98
C GLU A 61 8.94 2.06 5.38
N SER A 62 9.38 3.24 5.80
CA SER A 62 8.97 3.87 7.06
C SER A 62 7.45 3.99 7.16
N ILE A 63 6.78 4.38 6.07
CA ILE A 63 5.32 4.46 5.95
C ILE A 63 4.67 3.11 6.25
N LEU A 64 5.15 2.03 5.62
CA LEU A 64 4.61 0.70 5.84
C LEU A 64 4.84 0.23 7.28
N VAL A 65 6.04 0.42 7.81
CA VAL A 65 6.38 0.04 9.18
C VAL A 65 5.49 0.76 10.18
N ASP A 66 5.41 2.08 10.11
CA ASP A 66 4.59 2.92 11.00
C ASP A 66 3.11 2.49 10.91
N ARG A 67 2.61 2.31 9.68
CA ARG A 67 1.22 1.93 9.44
C ARG A 67 0.85 0.53 9.94
N LEU A 68 1.77 -0.44 9.83
CA LEU A 68 1.55 -1.84 10.20
C LEU A 68 1.85 -2.11 11.68
N SER A 69 2.69 -1.29 12.31
CA SER A 69 3.08 -1.44 13.72
C SER A 69 2.17 -0.65 14.66
N GLY A 70 1.54 0.42 14.17
CA GLY A 70 0.60 1.19 14.96
C GLY A 70 -0.73 0.47 15.21
N ASP A 71 -1.33 0.76 16.37
CA ASP A 71 -2.66 0.26 16.74
C ASP A 71 -3.72 1.31 16.38
N PHE A 72 -4.46 1.04 15.31
CA PHE A 72 -5.43 1.98 14.74
C PHE A 72 -6.81 1.32 14.69
N ALA A 73 -7.77 1.87 15.45
CA ALA A 73 -9.08 1.24 15.66
C ALA A 73 -9.90 0.98 14.38
N SER A 74 -9.68 1.76 13.31
CA SER A 74 -10.37 1.60 12.01
C SER A 74 -9.49 0.99 10.93
N ALA A 75 -8.31 0.46 11.28
CA ALA A 75 -7.39 -0.10 10.31
C ALA A 75 -7.82 -1.48 9.82
N GLU A 76 -7.60 -1.71 8.53
CA GLU A 76 -7.67 -3.04 7.94
C GLU A 76 -6.56 -3.93 8.51
N PRO A 77 -6.79 -5.25 8.63
CA PRO A 77 -5.76 -6.19 9.03
C PRO A 77 -4.52 -6.11 8.13
N PRO A 78 -3.29 -6.32 8.64
CA PRO A 78 -2.03 -6.12 7.91
C PRO A 78 -2.01 -6.69 6.50
N PHE A 79 -2.38 -7.97 6.34
CA PHE A 79 -2.39 -8.62 5.04
C PHE A 79 -3.39 -7.96 4.08
N GLN A 80 -4.60 -7.64 4.55
CA GLN A 80 -5.63 -7.02 3.72
C GLN A 80 -5.25 -5.62 3.26
N TYR A 81 -4.66 -4.85 4.18
CA TYR A 81 -4.11 -3.55 3.89
C TYR A 81 -3.06 -3.62 2.77
N LEU A 82 -2.12 -4.58 2.85
CA LEU A 82 -1.05 -4.75 1.85
C LEU A 82 -1.58 -5.14 0.47
N ILE A 83 -2.56 -6.05 0.39
CA ILE A 83 -3.26 -6.35 -0.87
C ILE A 83 -3.96 -5.11 -1.41
N GLY A 84 -4.60 -4.34 -0.53
CA GLY A 84 -5.22 -3.06 -0.84
C GLY A 84 -4.21 -2.04 -1.39
N CYS A 85 -3.00 -1.97 -0.83
CA CYS A 85 -1.92 -1.10 -1.31
C CYS A 85 -1.52 -1.47 -2.74
N TYR A 86 -1.29 -2.76 -3.01
CA TYR A 86 -0.95 -3.23 -4.35
C TYR A 86 -2.06 -2.89 -5.36
N LYS A 87 -3.33 -3.15 -5.00
CA LYS A 87 -4.48 -2.84 -5.86
C LYS A 87 -4.56 -1.34 -6.16
N ARG A 88 -4.42 -0.48 -5.15
CA ARG A 88 -4.43 0.98 -5.32
C ARG A 88 -3.24 1.45 -6.16
N ALA A 89 -2.06 0.86 -5.99
CA ALA A 89 -0.90 1.14 -6.83
C ALA A 89 -1.16 0.78 -8.29
N TYR A 90 -1.74 -0.39 -8.55
CA TYR A 90 -2.16 -0.80 -9.89
C TYR A 90 -3.18 0.18 -10.51
N ASP A 91 -4.19 0.58 -9.74
CA ASP A 91 -5.22 1.53 -10.18
C ASP A 91 -4.66 2.94 -10.44
N GLU A 92 -3.73 3.44 -9.61
CA GLU A 92 -3.03 4.71 -9.86
C GLU A 92 -2.06 4.60 -11.06
N GLY A 93 -1.39 3.45 -11.24
CA GLY A 93 -0.54 3.18 -12.40
C GLY A 93 -1.29 3.30 -13.74
N LYS A 94 -2.54 2.84 -13.80
CA LYS A 94 -3.41 3.05 -14.98
C LYS A 94 -3.67 4.53 -15.27
N LYS A 95 -3.85 5.35 -14.24
CA LYS A 95 -4.08 6.79 -14.38
C LYS A 95 -2.82 7.51 -14.83
N ILE A 96 -1.66 7.12 -14.29
CA ILE A 96 -0.36 7.66 -14.65
C ILE A 96 0.00 7.31 -16.10
N ALA A 97 -0.30 6.08 -16.55
CA ALA A 97 -0.05 5.65 -17.94
C ALA A 97 -0.75 6.54 -18.98
N ALA A 98 -1.87 7.18 -18.63
CA ALA A 98 -2.62 8.11 -19.46
C ALA A 98 -2.06 9.56 -19.46
N MET A 99 -1.01 9.84 -18.68
CA MET A 99 -0.38 11.16 -18.64
C MET A 99 0.36 11.49 -19.94
N LYS A 100 0.28 12.76 -20.35
CA LYS A 100 0.93 13.27 -21.57
C LYS A 100 2.43 13.53 -21.40
N ASP A 101 2.83 13.98 -20.21
CA ASP A 101 4.22 14.25 -19.89
C ASP A 101 4.97 12.94 -19.66
N LYS A 102 5.89 12.60 -20.57
CA LYS A 102 6.61 11.33 -20.54
C LYS A 102 7.60 11.23 -19.38
N ASN A 103 8.23 12.33 -18.99
CA ASN A 103 9.24 12.33 -17.94
C ASN A 103 8.56 12.14 -16.59
N LEU A 104 7.56 12.98 -16.31
CA LEU A 104 6.75 12.85 -15.10
C LEU A 104 6.05 11.49 -15.01
N ARG A 105 5.55 10.98 -16.14
CA ARG A 105 4.97 9.63 -16.20
C ARG A 105 5.99 8.57 -15.80
N SER A 106 7.20 8.60 -16.35
CA SER A 106 8.25 7.61 -16.05
C SER A 106 8.61 7.60 -14.57
N GLU A 107 8.75 8.79 -13.97
CA GLU A 107 9.06 8.92 -12.54
C GLU A 107 7.94 8.35 -11.66
N LEU A 108 6.68 8.73 -11.93
CA LEU A 108 5.54 8.22 -11.17
C LEU A 108 5.28 6.73 -11.41
N GLU A 109 5.55 6.21 -12.61
CA GLU A 109 5.51 4.76 -12.88
C GLU A 109 6.56 4.01 -12.05
N SER A 110 7.74 4.60 -11.83
CA SER A 110 8.77 4.05 -10.95
C SER A 110 8.31 4.01 -9.49
N VAL A 111 7.69 5.10 -9.01
CA VAL A 111 7.08 5.18 -7.67
C VAL A 111 6.01 4.09 -7.51
N VAL A 112 5.06 3.98 -8.44
CA VAL A 112 4.02 2.93 -8.40
C VAL A 112 4.62 1.54 -8.37
N ARG A 113 5.63 1.27 -9.22
CA ARG A 113 6.31 -0.02 -9.28
C ARG A 113 6.95 -0.38 -7.95
N GLN A 114 7.63 0.56 -7.30
CA GLN A 114 8.24 0.32 -6.00
C GLN A 114 7.19 0.04 -4.91
N ALA A 115 6.09 0.78 -4.90
CA ALA A 115 5.01 0.54 -3.95
C ALA A 115 4.39 -0.87 -4.12
N LYS A 116 4.22 -1.34 -5.36
CA LYS A 116 3.78 -2.72 -5.65
C LYS A 116 4.76 -3.76 -5.09
N LYS A 117 6.05 -3.60 -5.38
CA LYS A 117 7.11 -4.50 -4.89
C LYS A 117 7.17 -4.56 -3.37
N LEU A 118 7.14 -3.39 -2.71
CA LEU A 118 7.13 -3.33 -1.25
C LEU A 118 5.87 -3.98 -0.66
N SER A 119 4.70 -3.76 -1.26
CA SER A 119 3.46 -4.40 -0.82
C SER A 119 3.55 -5.93 -0.88
N VAL A 120 4.12 -6.48 -1.96
CA VAL A 120 4.37 -7.92 -2.12
C VAL A 120 5.39 -8.42 -1.10
N SER A 121 6.51 -7.72 -0.92
CA SER A 121 7.56 -8.09 0.02
C SER A 121 7.02 -8.17 1.46
N TYR A 122 6.29 -7.14 1.89
CA TYR A 122 5.67 -7.12 3.22
C TYR A 122 4.55 -8.18 3.38
N CYS A 123 3.85 -8.54 2.30
CA CYS A 123 2.91 -9.68 2.35
C CYS A 123 3.66 -10.98 2.69
N ARG A 124 4.83 -11.21 2.08
CA ARG A 124 5.65 -12.40 2.35
C ARG A 124 6.21 -12.39 3.76
N ILE A 125 6.70 -11.24 4.25
CA ILE A 125 7.17 -11.09 5.63
C ILE A 125 6.04 -11.44 6.61
N HIS A 126 4.84 -10.90 6.40
CA HIS A 126 3.69 -11.20 7.25
C HIS A 126 3.28 -12.68 7.21
N LEU A 127 3.41 -13.35 6.07
CA LEU A 127 3.11 -14.79 5.95
C LEU A 127 4.19 -15.68 6.56
N GLY A 128 5.47 -15.30 6.42
CA GLY A 128 6.61 -15.99 7.01
C GLY A 128 6.68 -15.79 8.53
N ASN A 129 6.20 -14.64 9.02
CA ASN A 129 6.12 -14.33 10.44
C ASN A 129 4.82 -13.57 10.76
N PRO A 130 3.72 -14.29 11.06
CA PRO A 130 2.41 -13.68 11.31
C PRO A 130 2.35 -12.86 12.61
N ASP A 131 3.36 -12.96 13.47
CA ASP A 131 3.48 -12.20 14.71
C ASP A 131 4.30 -10.91 14.55
N SER A 132 4.86 -10.64 13.35
CA SER A 132 5.60 -9.39 13.07
C SER A 132 4.75 -8.13 13.18
N PHE A 133 3.43 -8.23 12.95
CA PHE A 133 2.51 -7.09 12.96
C PHE A 133 1.28 -7.41 13.81
N SER A 134 0.76 -6.42 14.53
CA SER A 134 -0.43 -6.59 15.34
C SER A 134 -1.63 -6.94 14.46
N ASN A 135 -2.24 -8.11 14.69
CA ASN A 135 -3.44 -8.54 13.97
C ASN A 135 -4.53 -8.96 14.97
N PRO A 136 -5.51 -8.08 15.25
CA PRO A 136 -6.58 -8.38 16.23
C PRO A 136 -7.49 -9.52 15.76
N ASN A 137 -7.50 -9.84 14.46
CA ASN A 137 -8.34 -10.87 13.84
C ASN A 137 -7.51 -12.07 13.34
N LYS A 138 -6.49 -12.49 14.11
CA LYS A 138 -5.62 -13.62 13.75
C LYS A 138 -6.46 -14.89 13.54
N SER A 139 -6.56 -15.32 12.29
CA SER A 139 -7.19 -16.57 11.90
C SER A 139 -6.12 -17.64 11.68
N ASN A 140 -6.45 -18.90 11.97
CA ASN A 140 -5.58 -20.04 11.67
C ASN A 140 -5.59 -20.42 10.18
N ALA A 141 -6.47 -19.81 9.38
CA ALA A 141 -6.53 -20.03 7.94
C ALA A 141 -5.55 -19.10 7.20
N SER A 142 -4.89 -19.64 6.17
CA SER A 142 -3.98 -18.85 5.34
C SER A 142 -4.73 -17.75 4.57
N PRO A 143 -4.32 -16.48 4.68
CA PRO A 143 -4.98 -15.37 4.00
C PRO A 143 -4.70 -15.33 2.49
N LEU A 144 -3.80 -16.20 1.99
CA LEU A 144 -3.54 -16.38 0.55
C LEU A 144 -4.58 -17.23 -0.16
N LEU A 145 -5.20 -18.20 0.53
CA LEU A 145 -6.11 -19.16 -0.11
C LEU A 145 -7.29 -18.47 -0.84
N PRO A 146 -7.96 -17.47 -0.25
CA PRO A 146 -9.03 -16.75 -0.94
C PRO A 146 -8.56 -16.05 -2.23
N LEU A 147 -7.32 -15.53 -2.25
CA LEU A 147 -6.77 -14.84 -3.42
C LEU A 147 -6.51 -15.81 -4.58
N ILE A 148 -5.96 -17.00 -4.27
CA ILE A 148 -5.70 -18.06 -5.26
C ILE A 148 -7.02 -18.52 -5.90
N PHE A 149 -8.06 -18.73 -5.10
CA PHE A 149 -9.37 -19.13 -5.63
C PHE A 149 -10.03 -18.01 -6.45
N SER A 150 -9.83 -16.75 -6.07
CA SER A 150 -10.31 -15.58 -6.82
C SER A 150 -9.65 -15.44 -8.20
N GLU A 151 -8.38 -15.83 -8.36
CA GLU A 151 -7.65 -15.72 -9.64
C GLU A 151 -8.07 -16.81 -10.64
N GLY A 152 -8.41 -18.01 -10.15
CA GLY A 152 -8.88 -19.14 -10.97
C GLY A 152 -10.30 -19.00 -11.53
N GLY A 153 -10.94 -17.84 -11.41
CA GLY A 153 -12.31 -17.61 -11.92
C GLY A 153 -13.43 -18.23 -11.07
N GLY A 154 -13.12 -18.77 -9.89
CA GLY A 154 -14.12 -19.27 -8.96
C GLY A 154 -14.54 -18.18 -7.97
N SER A 155 -15.69 -17.55 -8.16
CA SER A 155 -16.40 -16.94 -7.03
C SER A 155 -16.79 -18.07 -6.09
N VAL A 156 -15.96 -18.32 -5.07
CA VAL A 156 -16.31 -19.23 -3.98
C VAL A 156 -17.15 -18.44 -2.97
N ASP A 157 -18.45 -18.37 -3.23
CA ASP A 157 -19.49 -18.07 -2.23
C ASP A 157 -19.53 -19.22 -1.19
N GLY A 158 -18.46 -19.37 -0.40
CA GLY A 158 -18.25 -20.63 0.32
C GLY A 158 -17.14 -20.63 1.36
N PHE A 159 -16.98 -19.57 2.15
CA PHE A 159 -16.39 -19.71 3.49
C PHE A 159 -17.10 -18.77 4.46
N GLY A 160 -18.00 -19.34 5.24
CA GLY A 160 -18.89 -18.63 6.14
C GLY A 160 -18.15 -17.86 7.24
N GLY A 161 -18.23 -16.54 7.16
CA GLY A 161 -18.02 -15.61 8.27
C GLY A 161 -18.97 -14.44 8.04
N SER A 162 -19.96 -14.30 8.90
CA SER A 162 -20.98 -13.24 8.79
C SER A 162 -20.32 -11.86 8.81
N GLY A 163 -20.34 -11.17 7.68
CA GLY A 163 -19.88 -9.80 7.53
C GLY A 163 -20.17 -9.32 6.11
N SER A 164 -21.15 -8.42 5.98
CA SER A 164 -21.54 -7.81 4.71
C SER A 164 -20.36 -7.03 4.08
N GLY A 165 -19.76 -7.52 3.00
CA GLY A 165 -18.87 -6.72 2.14
C GLY A 165 -17.76 -7.51 1.44
N GLY A 166 -17.87 -7.62 0.11
CA GLY A 166 -16.81 -7.90 -0.87
C GLY A 166 -15.61 -8.74 -0.42
N GLY A 167 -15.61 -10.03 -0.77
CA GLY A 167 -14.39 -10.84 -0.70
C GLY A 167 -13.23 -10.16 -1.45
N ILE A 168 -12.02 -10.24 -0.89
CA ILE A 168 -10.85 -9.56 -1.45
C ILE A 168 -10.51 -10.20 -2.79
N GLN A 169 -10.83 -9.48 -3.85
CA GLN A 169 -10.46 -9.84 -5.21
C GLN A 169 -8.95 -9.69 -5.38
N CYS A 170 -8.31 -10.73 -5.91
CA CYS A 170 -6.88 -10.69 -6.19
C CYS A 170 -6.57 -9.59 -7.22
N PRO A 171 -5.67 -8.63 -6.92
CA PRO A 171 -5.33 -7.60 -7.88
C PRO A 171 -4.53 -8.18 -9.05
N PRO A 172 -4.72 -7.67 -10.29
CA PRO A 172 -4.05 -8.23 -11.48
C PRO A 172 -2.52 -8.23 -11.36
N GLY A 173 -1.90 -9.38 -11.62
CA GLY A 173 -0.46 -9.58 -11.56
C GLY A 173 0.12 -9.72 -10.15
N PHE A 174 -0.73 -9.70 -9.11
CA PHE A 174 -0.26 -9.84 -7.74
C PHE A 174 0.31 -11.23 -7.46
N LEU A 175 -0.41 -12.32 -7.78
CA LEU A 175 0.12 -13.67 -7.51
C LEU A 175 1.37 -13.97 -8.36
N ASP A 176 1.39 -13.53 -9.62
CA ASP A 176 2.59 -13.64 -10.45
C ASP A 176 3.80 -12.99 -9.75
N GLU A 177 3.70 -11.71 -9.35
CA GLU A 177 4.79 -11.02 -8.63
C GLU A 177 5.08 -11.68 -7.28
N PHE A 178 4.05 -12.14 -6.57
CA PHE A 178 4.16 -12.78 -5.27
C PHE A 178 4.93 -14.11 -5.33
N PHE A 179 4.78 -14.91 -6.40
CA PHE A 179 5.48 -16.18 -6.57
C PHE A 179 6.76 -16.10 -7.40
N THR A 180 6.90 -15.12 -8.30
CA THR A 180 8.03 -15.06 -9.24
C THR A 180 9.33 -14.58 -8.60
N ASP A 181 9.26 -13.74 -7.58
CA ASP A 181 10.42 -12.98 -7.12
C ASP A 181 10.76 -13.31 -5.67
N PRO A 182 11.09 -14.55 -5.26
CA PRO A 182 11.47 -14.76 -3.88
C PRO A 182 12.77 -13.99 -3.65
N ASP A 183 12.72 -12.99 -2.78
CA ASP A 183 13.83 -12.15 -2.31
C ASP A 183 14.86 -12.98 -1.51
N PHE A 184 15.21 -14.18 -1.99
CA PHE A 184 16.22 -15.07 -1.43
C PHE A 184 17.64 -14.54 -1.65
N ASP A 185 17.83 -13.52 -2.49
CA ASP A 185 19.13 -12.89 -2.74
C ASP A 185 19.47 -11.78 -1.71
N SER A 186 18.53 -11.40 -0.82
CA SER A 186 18.76 -10.37 0.21
C SER A 186 19.06 -10.94 1.61
N LEU A 187 19.08 -12.26 1.78
CA LEU A 187 19.47 -12.87 3.05
C LEU A 187 20.97 -13.21 3.00
N ASP A 188 21.81 -12.30 3.51
CA ASP A 188 23.19 -12.64 3.82
C ASP A 188 23.23 -13.91 4.70
N PRO A 189 24.07 -14.91 4.38
CA PRO A 189 24.22 -16.09 5.21
C PRO A 189 24.85 -15.72 6.57
N ILE A 190 24.26 -16.22 7.64
CA ILE A 190 24.72 -16.08 9.03
C ILE A 190 26.03 -16.85 9.25
#